data_AF-A0A535DYG8-F1
#
_entry.id   AF-A0A535DYG8-F1
#
_cell.length_a   1.000
_cell.length_b   1.000
_cell.length_c   1.000
_cell.angle_alpha   90.00
_cell.angle_beta   90.00
_cell.angle_gamma   90.00
#
_symmetry.space_group_name_H-M   'P 1'
#
loop_
_entity.id
_entity.type
_entity.pdbx_description
1 polymer ?
#
loop_
_entity_poly.entity_id
_entity_poly.type
_entity_poly.pdbx_seq_one_letter_code
_entity_poly.pdbx_strand_id
1 'polypeptide(L)'
;MLEVLTRATGHLQKHGSTSARLDAEVLLAHALGMGRIDLYVRFDRPMSEEELARYRGLVAGRARGEPVAYLVGHKEFMALDFLVTPAVLVPNPDTEV
;
A
#
# COMPACT_ATOMS: atom_id res chain seq x y z
N MET A 1 10.74 5.59 9.90
CA MET A 1 9.72 4.83 9.13
C MET A 1 10.00 3.33 9.01
N LEU A 2 11.27 2.90 8.97
CA LEU A 2 11.64 1.49 8.72
C LEU A 2 10.97 0.48 9.68
N GLU A 3 10.92 0.79 10.98
CA GLU A 3 10.27 -0.06 11.98
C GLU A 3 8.77 -0.28 11.70
N VAL A 4 8.07 0.81 11.37
CA VAL A 4 6.63 0.81 11.03
C VAL A 4 6.37 -0.06 9.80
N LEU A 5 7.25 0.02 8.80
CA LEU A 5 7.18 -0.77 7.57
C LEU A 5 7.43 -2.26 7.84
N THR A 6 8.44 -2.60 8.65
CA THR A 6 8.75 -3.97 9.05
C THR A 6 7.58 -4.59 9.83
N ARG A 7 7.01 -3.85 10.78
CA ARG A 7 5.85 -4.32 11.55
C ARG A 7 4.62 -4.57 10.68
N ALA A 8 4.33 -3.66 9.75
CA ALA A 8 3.22 -3.83 8.82
C ALA A 8 3.44 -5.02 7.87
N THR A 9 4.66 -5.19 7.36
CA THR A 9 5.03 -6.34 6.52
C THR A 9 4.74 -7.65 7.24
N GLY A 10 5.21 -7.80 8.49
CA GLY A 10 4.96 -9.00 9.29
C GLY A 10 3.47 -9.20 9.63
N HIS A 11 2.72 -8.11 9.83
CA HIS A 11 1.28 -8.19 10.04
C HIS A 11 0.55 -8.69 8.80
N LEU A 12 0.86 -8.13 7.62
CA LEU A 12 0.23 -8.52 6.36
C LEU A 12 0.59 -9.96 5.93
N GLN A 13 1.82 -10.41 6.19
CA GLN A 13 2.21 -11.81 5.98
C GLN A 13 1.34 -12.77 6.80
N LYS A 14 1.09 -12.45 8.07
CA LYS A 14 0.23 -13.25 8.95
C LYS A 14 -1.23 -13.30 8.48
N HIS A 15 -1.66 -12.32 7.68
CA HIS A 15 -3.01 -12.24 7.11
C HIS A 15 -3.06 -12.72 5.65
N GLY A 16 -2.04 -13.44 5.18
CA GLY A 16 -2.06 -14.12 3.88
C GLY A 16 -1.71 -13.24 2.67
N SER A 17 -1.15 -12.04 2.86
CA SER A 17 -0.62 -11.28 1.72
C SER A 17 0.65 -11.94 1.18
N THR A 18 0.62 -12.33 -0.10
CA THR A 18 1.76 -12.85 -0.85
C THR A 18 2.77 -11.76 -1.25
N SER A 19 2.32 -10.50 -1.25
CA SER A 19 3.09 -9.29 -1.60
C SER A 19 3.28 -8.35 -0.42
N ALA A 20 3.28 -8.87 0.81
CA ALA A 20 3.16 -8.09 2.05
C ALA A 20 4.12 -6.89 2.17
N ARG A 21 5.37 -7.02 1.70
CA ARG A 21 6.34 -5.92 1.73
C ARG A 21 5.97 -4.82 0.73
N LEU A 22 5.63 -5.21 -0.49
CA LEU A 22 5.20 -4.29 -1.53
C LEU A 22 3.90 -3.58 -1.11
N ASP A 23 2.93 -4.33 -0.58
CA ASP A 23 1.69 -3.78 -0.05
C ASP A 23 1.98 -2.71 1.02
N ALA A 24 2.82 -3.03 2.00
CA ALA A 24 3.18 -2.09 3.06
C ALA A 24 3.87 -0.82 2.51
N GLU A 25 4.74 -0.94 1.51
CA GLU A 25 5.40 0.21 0.87
C GLU A 25 4.42 1.09 0.10
N VAL A 26 3.51 0.48 -0.66
CA VAL A 26 2.50 1.22 -1.44
C VAL A 26 1.55 1.98 -0.51
N LEU A 27 1.07 1.34 0.55
CA LEU A 27 0.18 1.97 1.53
C LEU A 27 0.91 3.09 2.31
N LEU A 28 2.21 2.92 2.60
CA LEU A 28 3.00 3.94 3.29
C LEU A 28 3.24 5.16 2.38
N ALA A 29 3.60 4.92 1.12
CA ALA A 29 3.79 5.98 0.13
C ALA A 29 2.51 6.81 -0.02
N HIS A 30 1.36 6.14 -0.14
CA HIS A 30 0.06 6.78 -0.21
C HIS A 30 -0.28 7.59 1.06
N ALA A 31 -0.08 7.02 2.26
CA ALA A 31 -0.37 7.72 3.52
C ALA A 31 0.44 9.02 3.72
N LEU A 32 1.62 9.07 3.11
CA LEU A 32 2.56 10.20 3.15
C LEU A 32 2.44 11.14 1.95
N GLY A 33 1.66 10.77 0.92
CA GLY A 33 1.58 11.54 -0.34
C GLY A 33 2.92 11.61 -1.08
N MET A 34 3.70 10.54 -1.03
CA MET A 34 5.06 10.46 -1.61
C MET A 34 5.16 9.34 -2.65
N GLY A 35 6.17 9.40 -3.51
CA GLY A 35 6.52 8.29 -4.38
C GLY A 35 7.17 7.15 -3.58
N ARG A 36 7.06 5.91 -4.06
CA ARG A 36 7.65 4.75 -3.39
C ARG A 36 9.19 4.86 -3.28
N ILE A 37 9.84 5.47 -4.28
CA ILE A 37 11.28 5.75 -4.29
C ILE A 37 11.67 6.73 -3.17
N ASP A 38 10.83 7.74 -2.90
CA ASP A 38 11.11 8.74 -1.87
C ASP A 38 11.17 8.13 -0.46
N LEU A 39 10.46 7.01 -0.23
CA LEU A 39 10.53 6.28 1.04
C LEU A 39 11.96 5.80 1.34
N TYR A 40 12.68 5.33 0.32
CA TYR A 40 14.04 4.84 0.45
C TYR A 40 15.05 5.93 0.74
N VAL A 41 14.81 7.13 0.19
CA VAL A 41 15.66 8.30 0.39
C VAL A 41 15.43 8.92 1.77
N ARG A 42 14.22 8.79 2.33
CA ARG A 42 13.79 9.54 3.52
C ARG A 42 13.43 8.66 4.71
N PHE A 43 13.97 7.45 4.83
CA PHE A 43 13.57 6.47 5.88
C PHE A 43 13.71 6.98 7.33
N ASP A 44 14.60 7.95 7.52
CA ASP A 44 14.93 8.67 8.75
C ASP A 44 13.92 9.79 9.09
N ARG A 45 13.05 10.19 8.17
CA ARG A 45 11.99 11.17 8.43
C ARG A 45 11.04 10.66 9.52
N PRO A 46 10.73 11.47 10.54
CA PRO A 46 9.68 11.16 11.51
C PRO A 46 8.29 11.27 10.86
N MET A 47 7.38 10.39 11.24
CA MET A 47 5.97 10.45 10.82
C MET A 47 5.16 11.23 11.86
N SER A 48 4.23 12.05 11.41
CA SER A 48 3.22 12.64 12.30
C SER A 48 2.24 11.57 12.80
N GLU A 49 1.53 11.85 13.89
CA GLU A 49 0.49 10.94 14.40
C GLU A 49 -0.63 10.72 13.38
N GLU A 50 -1.00 11.76 12.63
CA GLU A 50 -2.00 11.69 11.57
C GLU A 50 -1.56 10.79 10.41
N GLU A 51 -0.30 10.91 9.95
CA GLU A 51 0.29 10.05 8.92
C GLU A 51 0.30 8.58 9.37
N LEU A 52 0.67 8.34 10.64
CA LEU A 52 0.65 7.03 11.26
C LEU A 52 -0.76 6.46 11.37
N ALA A 53 -1.75 7.28 11.75
CA ALA A 53 -3.14 6.86 11.86
C ALA A 53 -3.72 6.47 10.48
N ARG A 54 -3.49 7.29 9.45
CA ARG A 54 -3.88 6.98 8.06
C ARG A 54 -3.24 5.67 7.60
N TYR A 55 -1.94 5.52 7.80
CA TYR A 55 -1.22 4.30 7.42
C TYR A 55 -1.77 3.05 8.12
N ARG A 56 -2.04 3.13 9.43
CA ARG A 56 -2.63 2.01 10.18
C ARG A 56 -4.01 1.62 9.65
N GLY A 57 -4.84 2.59 9.28
CA GLY A 57 -6.15 2.33 8.67
C GLY A 57 -6.03 1.55 7.35
N LEU A 58 -5.10 1.96 6.50
CA LEU A 58 -4.80 1.30 5.22
C LEU A 58 -4.31 -0.15 5.43
N VAL A 59 -3.35 -0.34 6.35
CA VAL A 59 -2.83 -1.69 6.67
C VAL A 59 -3.93 -2.59 7.23
N ALA A 60 -4.82 -2.06 8.08
CA ALA A 60 -5.95 -2.81 8.61
C ALA A 60 -6.95 -3.21 7.50
N GLY A 61 -7.22 -2.32 6.54
CA GLY A 61 -8.02 -2.65 5.35
C GLY A 61 -7.40 -3.78 4.55
N ARG A 62 -6.09 -3.67 4.28
CA ARG A 62 -5.38 -4.71 3.53
C ARG A 62 -5.37 -6.06 4.24
N ALA A 63 -5.21 -6.06 5.57
CA ALA A 63 -5.24 -7.26 6.40
C ALA A 63 -6.61 -7.96 6.40
N ARG A 64 -7.71 -7.24 6.13
CA ARG A 64 -9.06 -7.81 5.92
C ARG A 64 -9.27 -8.39 4.52
N GLY A 65 -8.27 -8.30 3.64
CA GLY A 65 -8.34 -8.80 2.27
C GLY A 65 -8.72 -7.73 1.23
N GLU A 66 -8.86 -6.46 1.62
CA GLU A 66 -9.14 -5.39 0.67
C GLU A 66 -7.95 -5.25 -0.32
N PRO A 67 -8.20 -5.20 -1.64
CA PRO A 67 -7.15 -4.95 -2.62
C PRO A 67 -6.44 -3.61 -2.39
N VAL A 68 -5.11 -3.59 -2.46
CA VAL A 68 -4.29 -2.38 -2.29
C VAL A 68 -4.75 -1.24 -3.20
N ALA A 69 -5.09 -1.56 -4.46
CA ALA A 69 -5.58 -0.58 -5.44
C ALA A 69 -6.84 0.17 -4.98
N TYR A 70 -7.75 -0.49 -4.25
CA TYR A 70 -8.93 0.18 -3.70
C TYR A 70 -8.59 1.07 -2.50
N LEU A 71 -7.58 0.67 -1.72
CA LEU A 71 -7.13 1.43 -0.55
C LEU A 71 -6.38 2.70 -0.95
N VAL A 72 -5.57 2.64 -2.01
CA VAL A 72 -4.84 3.80 -2.53
C VAL A 72 -5.61 4.60 -3.57
N GLY A 73 -6.74 4.08 -4.07
CA GLY A 73 -7.57 4.71 -5.08
C GLY A 73 -6.93 4.79 -6.47
N HIS A 74 -5.79 4.13 -6.68
CA HIS A 74 -4.97 4.22 -7.89
C HIS A 74 -4.35 2.86 -8.24
N LYS A 75 -4.16 2.58 -9.53
CA LYS A 75 -3.42 1.40 -10.03
C LYS A 75 -2.72 1.72 -11.34
N GLU A 76 -1.44 1.37 -11.41
CA GLU A 76 -0.71 1.34 -12.66
C GLU A 76 -1.08 0.10 -13.48
N PHE A 77 -1.42 0.31 -14.76
CA PHE A 77 -1.63 -0.75 -15.75
C PHE A 77 -1.11 -0.26 -17.11
N MET A 78 -0.30 -1.07 -17.80
CA MET A 78 0.30 -0.68 -19.09
C MET A 78 1.03 0.69 -19.04
N ALA A 79 1.78 0.96 -17.96
CA ALA A 79 2.48 2.23 -17.71
C ALA A 79 1.58 3.48 -17.62
N LEU A 80 0.27 3.30 -17.46
CA LEU A 80 -0.70 4.36 -17.22
C LEU A 80 -1.22 4.27 -15.79
N ASP A 81 -1.35 5.41 -15.10
CA ASP A 81 -1.95 5.48 -13.78
C ASP A 81 -3.47 5.69 -13.91
N PHE A 82 -4.24 4.79 -13.30
CA PHE A 82 -5.70 4.82 -13.32
C PHE A 82 -6.25 5.08 -11.92
N LEU A 83 -7.23 5.97 -11.81
CA LEU A 83 -8.08 6.07 -10.64
C LEU A 83 -8.93 4.81 -10.52
N VAL A 84 -8.83 4.11 -9.40
CA VAL A 84 -9.59 2.90 -9.10
C VAL A 84 -10.53 3.18 -7.94
N THR A 85 -11.81 2.89 -8.14
CA THR A 85 -12.82 2.88 -7.08
C THR A 85 -13.34 1.45 -6.88
N PRO A 86 -13.98 1.13 -5.74
CA PRO A 86 -14.61 -0.18 -5.54
C PRO A 86 -15.67 -0.54 -6.59
N ALA A 87 -16.11 0.43 -7.41
CA ALA A 87 -17.04 0.25 -8.53
C ALA A 87 -16.37 -0.26 -9.82
N VAL A 88 -15.05 -0.44 -9.84
CA VAL A 88 -14.29 -0.88 -11.02
C VAL A 88 -13.54 -2.16 -10.69
N LEU A 89 -13.65 -3.17 -11.57
CA LEU A 89 -12.88 -4.41 -11.50
C LEU A 89 -11.38 -4.07 -11.57
N VAL A 90 -10.65 -4.28 -10.48
CA VAL A 90 -9.17 -4.26 -10.53
C VAL A 90 -8.73 -5.40 -11.44
N PRO A 91 -8.05 -5.13 -12.57
CA PRO A 91 -7.60 -6.19 -13.47
C PRO A 91 -6.66 -7.11 -12.69
N ASN A 92 -6.94 -8.40 -12.70
CA ASN A 92 -6.05 -9.39 -12.11
C ASN A 92 -4.93 -9.70 -13.14
N PRO A 93 -3.68 -9.92 -12.72
CA PRO A 93 -2.62 -10.36 -13.63
C PRO A 93 -2.97 -11.67 -14.37
N ASP A 94 -3.89 -12.47 -13.84
CA ASP A 94 -4.34 -13.74 -14.45
C ASP A 94 -5.14 -13.58 -15.76
N THR A 95 -5.45 -12.35 -16.18
CA THR A 95 -6.11 -12.08 -17.48
C THR A 95 -5.13 -11.88 -18.65
N GLU A 96 -3.83 -12.07 -18.44
CA GLU A 96 -2.84 -12.22 -19.52
C GLU A 96 -2.68 -13.71 -19.87
N VAL A 97 -3.60 -14.26 -20.68
CA VAL A 97 -3.45 -15.58 -21.32
C VAL A 97 -3.60 -15.44 -22.84
#